data_AF-A0A3M1HEA6-F1
#
_entry.id   AF-A0A3M1HEA6-F1
#
_cell.length_a   1.000
_cell.length_b   1.000
_cell.length_c   1.000
_cell.angle_alpha   90.00
_cell.angle_beta   90.00
_cell.angle_gamma   90.00
#
_symmetry.space_group_name_H-M   'P 1'
#
loop_
_entity.id
_entity.type
_entity.pdbx_description
1 polymer ?
#
loop_
_entity_poly.entity_id
_entity_poly.type
_entity_poly.pdbx_seq_one_letter_code
_entity_poly.pdbx_strand_id
1 'polypeptide(L)'
;MASKQDKYEKSKQAINELLTVISSYPVATTWANREKAKKSLLEIYKKGDHTTKGMLLAYVNEKLTNARDFRDFMSIGMLKEKGIDANLTEISKRIFDYSSSIEGISFFLSFLAEIDDELALKLLSFHLARYIASSTFDARVLSNKVVKELGNCNNIYALHILLAVAEAGEGKEFFQMNIGRALKKWSRKVNKVKASKKELTILSNKLDELLTVEVGDAGREYR
;
A
#
# COMPACT_ATOMS: atom_id res chain seq x y z
N MET A 1 -24.30 29.51 -4.38
CA MET A 1 -23.97 28.07 -4.41
C MET A 1 -22.70 27.91 -5.24
N ALA A 2 -21.63 27.32 -4.70
CA ALA A 2 -20.41 27.08 -5.49
C ALA A 2 -20.69 26.06 -6.61
N SER A 3 -20.20 26.32 -7.82
CA SER A 3 -20.41 25.41 -8.96
C SER A 3 -19.73 24.05 -8.70
N LYS A 4 -20.17 22.99 -9.40
CA LYS A 4 -19.49 21.67 -9.31
C LYS A 4 -18.00 21.77 -9.66
N GLN A 5 -17.66 22.65 -10.60
CA GLN A 5 -16.27 22.91 -11.02
C GLN A 5 -15.46 23.56 -9.89
N ASP A 6 -16.03 24.54 -9.18
CA ASP A 6 -15.33 25.20 -8.06
C ASP A 6 -15.05 24.24 -6.90
N LYS A 7 -15.95 23.28 -6.65
CA LYS A 7 -15.76 22.25 -5.63
C LYS A 7 -14.66 21.26 -6.01
N TYR A 8 -14.58 20.91 -7.30
CA TYR A 8 -13.55 20.03 -7.84
C TYR A 8 -12.15 20.66 -7.71
N GLU A 9 -11.97 21.89 -8.19
CA GLU A 9 -10.66 22.56 -8.15
C GLU A 9 -10.18 22.81 -6.70
N LYS A 10 -11.10 23.17 -5.79
CA LYS A 10 -10.77 23.29 -4.36
C LYS A 10 -10.31 21.98 -3.75
N SER A 11 -10.98 20.87 -4.08
CA SER A 11 -10.60 19.55 -3.57
C SER A 11 -9.24 19.13 -4.11
N LYS A 12 -9.01 19.36 -5.41
CA LYS A 12 -7.74 19.08 -6.09
C LYS A 12 -6.58 19.87 -5.49
N GLN A 13 -6.76 21.17 -5.28
CA GLN A 13 -5.75 22.02 -4.67
C GLN A 13 -5.42 21.54 -3.24
N ALA A 14 -6.43 21.30 -2.41
CA ALA A 14 -6.24 20.83 -1.05
C ALA A 14 -5.49 19.49 -1.00
N ILE A 15 -5.85 18.53 -1.86
CA ILE A 15 -5.16 17.23 -1.95
C ILE A 15 -3.69 17.43 -2.35
N ASN A 16 -3.41 18.24 -3.37
CA ASN A 16 -2.06 18.48 -3.85
C ASN A 16 -1.16 19.15 -2.80
N GLU A 17 -1.69 20.13 -2.07
CA GLU A 17 -0.95 20.78 -0.98
C GLU A 17 -0.56 19.78 0.11
N LEU A 18 -1.49 18.92 0.53
CA LEU A 18 -1.24 17.92 1.57
C LEU A 18 -0.26 16.83 1.10
N LEU A 19 -0.35 16.38 -0.15
CA LEU A 19 0.59 15.43 -0.73
C LEU A 19 1.99 16.03 -0.90
N THR A 20 2.09 17.33 -1.16
CA THR A 20 3.38 18.05 -1.20
C THR A 20 4.04 18.03 0.17
N VAL A 21 3.30 18.36 1.23
CA VAL A 21 3.78 18.28 2.63
C VAL A 21 4.31 16.87 2.95
N ILE A 22 3.60 15.83 2.54
CA ILE A 22 4.02 14.44 2.74
C ILE A 22 5.31 14.12 1.97
N SER A 23 5.36 14.50 0.69
CA SER A 23 6.50 14.19 -0.18
C SER A 23 7.77 14.96 0.20
N SER A 24 7.62 16.10 0.89
CA SER A 24 8.72 16.94 1.36
C SER A 24 9.31 16.55 2.72
N TYR A 25 8.69 15.64 3.47
CA TYR A 25 9.29 15.10 4.70
C TYR A 25 10.48 14.19 4.35
N PRO A 26 11.58 14.12 5.12
CA PRO A 26 11.93 14.96 6.27
C PRO A 26 12.62 16.27 5.89
N VAL A 27 12.84 16.52 4.59
CA VAL A 27 13.74 17.57 4.09
C VAL A 27 13.21 18.98 4.36
N ALA A 28 11.94 19.24 4.05
CA ALA A 28 11.31 20.56 4.20
C ALA A 28 10.07 20.53 5.10
N THR A 29 9.82 19.42 5.81
CA THR A 29 8.64 19.25 6.65
C THR A 29 8.95 18.32 7.82
N THR A 30 8.34 18.59 8.98
CA THR A 30 8.49 17.79 10.20
C THR A 30 7.55 16.58 10.21
N TRP A 31 7.86 15.58 11.03
CA TRP A 31 7.02 14.40 11.21
C TRP A 31 5.59 14.76 11.64
N ALA A 32 5.44 15.71 12.57
CA ALA A 32 4.13 16.15 13.05
C ALA A 32 3.27 16.75 11.93
N ASN A 33 3.88 17.52 11.02
CA ASN A 33 3.18 18.10 9.88
C ASN A 33 2.81 17.04 8.83
N ARG A 34 3.68 16.05 8.58
CA ARG A 34 3.36 14.89 7.74
C ARG A 34 2.16 14.11 8.27
N GLU A 35 2.13 13.82 9.57
CA GLU A 35 1.01 13.11 10.19
C GLU A 35 -0.28 13.94 10.21
N LYS A 36 -0.19 15.27 10.39
CA LYS A 36 -1.33 16.16 10.23
C LYS A 36 -1.87 16.11 8.81
N ALA A 37 -1.00 16.17 7.80
CA ALA A 37 -1.39 16.10 6.40
C ALA A 37 -2.07 14.76 6.06
N LYS A 38 -1.51 13.65 6.55
CA LYS A 38 -2.11 12.31 6.44
C LYS A 38 -3.53 12.27 7.02
N LYS A 39 -3.73 12.77 8.25
CA LYS A 39 -5.05 12.82 8.89
C LYS A 39 -6.03 13.67 8.08
N SER A 40 -5.59 14.81 7.55
CA SER A 40 -6.43 15.64 6.68
C SER A 40 -6.83 14.92 5.38
N LEU A 41 -5.92 14.17 4.74
CA LEU A 41 -6.25 13.36 3.56
C LEU A 41 -7.26 12.25 3.89
N LEU A 42 -7.13 11.58 5.03
CA LEU A 42 -8.10 10.58 5.49
C LEU A 42 -9.49 11.20 5.67
N GLU A 43 -9.57 12.40 6.25
CA GLU A 43 -10.85 13.10 6.42
C GLU A 43 -11.45 13.56 5.09
N ILE A 44 -10.62 14.03 4.14
CA ILE A 44 -11.05 14.33 2.77
C ILE A 44 -11.64 13.07 2.12
N TYR A 45 -10.98 11.92 2.26
CA TYR A 45 -11.50 10.68 1.70
C TYR A 45 -12.84 10.29 2.32
N LYS A 46 -12.96 10.31 3.65
CA LYS A 46 -14.18 9.91 4.36
C LYS A 46 -15.39 10.79 4.03
N LYS A 47 -15.18 12.10 3.91
CA LYS A 47 -16.25 13.09 3.66
C LYS A 47 -16.48 13.40 2.18
N GLY A 48 -15.53 13.00 1.33
CA GLY A 48 -15.55 13.27 -0.10
C GLY A 48 -16.61 12.47 -0.85
N ASP A 49 -17.07 13.02 -1.96
CA ASP A 49 -17.87 12.28 -2.93
C ASP A 49 -17.01 11.29 -3.73
N HIS A 50 -17.63 10.55 -4.64
CA HIS A 50 -16.93 9.57 -5.48
C HIS A 50 -15.80 10.21 -6.30
N THR A 51 -15.97 11.45 -6.77
CA THR A 51 -14.97 12.15 -7.57
C THR A 51 -13.75 12.51 -6.72
N THR A 52 -13.94 13.08 -5.55
CA THR A 52 -12.85 13.44 -4.63
C THR A 52 -12.11 12.19 -4.14
N LYS A 53 -12.84 11.11 -3.83
CA LYS A 53 -12.23 9.81 -3.47
C LYS A 53 -11.37 9.25 -4.61
N GLY A 54 -11.92 9.22 -5.82
CA GLY A 54 -11.22 8.75 -7.02
C GLY A 54 -9.96 9.56 -7.31
N MET A 55 -10.05 10.89 -7.20
CA MET A 55 -8.92 11.79 -7.38
C MET A 55 -7.78 11.53 -6.39
N LEU A 56 -8.10 11.40 -5.11
CA LEU A 56 -7.10 11.09 -4.08
C LEU A 56 -6.41 9.75 -4.33
N LEU A 57 -7.19 8.70 -4.66
CA LEU A 57 -6.62 7.39 -4.99
C LEU A 57 -5.76 7.44 -6.25
N ALA A 58 -6.14 8.21 -7.27
CA ALA A 58 -5.36 8.40 -8.48
C ALA A 58 -4.00 9.04 -8.17
N TYR A 59 -3.95 10.11 -7.37
CA TYR A 59 -2.70 10.73 -6.96
C TYR A 59 -1.80 9.80 -6.16
N VAL A 60 -2.37 9.02 -5.22
CA VAL A 60 -1.60 8.03 -4.46
C VAL A 60 -1.05 6.94 -5.39
N ASN A 61 -1.84 6.46 -6.35
CA ASN A 61 -1.40 5.48 -7.33
C ASN A 61 -0.25 6.01 -8.21
N GLU A 62 -0.35 7.27 -8.65
CA GLU A 62 0.69 7.94 -9.41
C GLU A 62 2.01 7.96 -8.62
N LYS A 63 1.97 8.35 -7.34
CA LYS A 63 3.15 8.32 -6.46
C LYS A 63 3.74 6.93 -6.30
N LEU A 64 2.91 5.92 -6.06
CA LEU A 64 3.36 4.52 -5.91
C LEU A 64 3.96 3.95 -7.21
N THR A 65 3.46 4.39 -8.37
CA THR A 65 3.95 3.91 -9.68
C THR A 65 5.26 4.59 -10.07
N ASN A 66 5.33 5.92 -9.95
CA ASN A 66 6.52 6.70 -10.32
C ASN A 66 7.74 6.37 -9.42
N ALA A 67 7.50 5.97 -8.17
CA ALA A 67 8.55 5.58 -7.24
C ALA A 67 9.33 4.32 -7.68
N ARG A 68 8.73 3.44 -8.49
CA ARG A 68 9.41 2.26 -9.05
C ARG A 68 10.27 2.63 -10.25
N ASP A 69 9.69 3.39 -11.19
CA ASP A 69 10.40 3.81 -12.40
C ASP A 69 11.66 4.60 -12.02
N PHE A 70 11.61 5.42 -10.98
CA PHE A 70 12.78 6.18 -10.52
C PHE A 70 13.95 5.31 -10.00
N ARG A 71 13.68 4.12 -9.45
CA ARG A 71 14.75 3.22 -8.98
C ARG A 71 15.47 2.50 -10.11
N ASP A 72 14.75 2.19 -11.19
CA ASP A 72 15.36 1.61 -12.39
C ASP A 72 16.24 2.64 -13.14
N PHE A 73 16.02 3.94 -12.91
CA PHE A 73 16.84 5.03 -13.48
C PHE A 73 18.03 5.46 -12.60
N MET A 74 18.06 5.09 -11.32
CA MET A 74 19.07 5.54 -10.35
C MET A 74 20.27 4.58 -10.27
N SER A 75 20.99 4.44 -11.38
CA SER A 75 22.45 4.50 -11.27
C SER A 75 22.89 5.78 -11.96
N ILE A 76 23.57 6.67 -11.23
CA ILE A 76 24.18 7.88 -11.79
C ILE A 76 25.07 7.52 -12.99
N GLY A 77 25.62 6.29 -13.02
CA GLY A 77 26.28 5.69 -14.17
C GLY A 77 25.39 5.59 -15.43
N MET A 78 24.18 5.01 -15.33
CA MET A 78 23.29 4.84 -16.49
C MET A 78 22.75 6.15 -17.07
N LEU A 79 22.50 7.17 -16.25
CA LEU A 79 22.06 8.49 -16.76
C LEU A 79 23.18 9.17 -17.55
N LYS A 80 24.44 9.00 -17.10
CA LYS A 80 25.63 9.49 -17.79
C LYS A 80 25.91 8.71 -19.09
N GLU A 81 25.68 7.40 -19.09
CA GLU A 81 25.80 6.53 -20.28
C GLU A 81 24.74 6.81 -21.35
N LYS A 82 23.52 7.23 -20.96
CA LYS A 82 22.43 7.55 -21.89
C LYS A 82 22.48 8.97 -22.46
N GLY A 83 23.51 9.76 -22.13
CA GLY A 83 23.66 11.13 -22.65
C GLY A 83 22.56 12.10 -22.20
N ILE A 84 21.83 11.75 -21.13
CA ILE A 84 20.80 12.63 -20.56
C ILE A 84 21.53 13.65 -19.70
N ASP A 85 21.58 14.90 -20.18
CA ASP A 85 22.14 16.03 -19.44
C ASP A 85 21.20 16.36 -18.29
N ALA A 86 21.35 15.62 -17.20
CA ALA A 86 20.40 15.63 -16.12
C ALA A 86 20.59 16.95 -15.33
N ASN A 87 19.66 17.88 -15.56
CA ASN A 87 19.65 19.17 -14.91
C ASN A 87 19.66 18.96 -13.38
N LEU A 88 20.70 19.45 -12.71
CA LEU A 88 20.96 19.19 -11.28
C LEU A 88 19.74 19.49 -10.39
N THR A 89 18.89 20.45 -10.80
CA THR A 89 17.65 20.79 -10.09
C THR A 89 16.61 19.68 -10.14
N GLU A 90 16.47 19.00 -11.28
CA GLU A 90 15.53 17.89 -11.47
C GLU A 90 16.07 16.61 -10.85
N ILE A 91 17.38 16.37 -10.92
CA ILE A 91 18.04 15.32 -10.13
C ILE A 91 17.82 15.57 -8.63
N SER A 92 18.06 16.79 -8.13
CA SER A 92 17.94 17.12 -6.72
C SER A 92 16.50 16.94 -6.23
N LYS A 93 15.51 17.45 -6.98
CA LYS A 93 14.09 17.24 -6.65
C LYS A 93 13.73 15.76 -6.56
N ARG A 94 14.32 14.91 -7.39
CA ARG A 94 14.04 13.47 -7.41
C ARG A 94 14.85 12.68 -6.36
N ILE A 95 16.09 13.08 -6.05
CA ILE A 95 16.91 12.51 -4.97
C ILE A 95 16.27 12.79 -3.60
N PHE A 96 15.68 13.97 -3.42
CA PHE A 96 15.05 14.38 -2.17
C PHE A 96 13.53 14.16 -2.13
N ASP A 97 12.94 13.52 -3.15
CA ASP A 97 11.53 13.13 -3.11
C ASP A 97 11.35 11.90 -2.23
N TYR A 98 10.97 12.12 -0.98
CA TYR A 98 10.72 11.04 -0.03
C TYR A 98 9.64 10.08 -0.49
N SER A 99 8.68 10.52 -1.31
CA SER A 99 7.63 9.64 -1.86
C SER A 99 8.21 8.51 -2.72
N SER A 100 9.43 8.67 -3.24
CA SER A 100 10.14 7.65 -4.02
C SER A 100 10.95 6.65 -3.18
N SER A 101 11.25 6.98 -1.92
CA SER A 101 12.00 6.13 -0.98
C SER A 101 11.18 4.92 -0.51
N ILE A 102 11.83 3.87 0.02
CA ILE A 102 11.12 2.70 0.60
C ILE A 102 10.18 3.13 1.71
N GLU A 103 10.61 4.09 2.53
CA GLU A 103 9.81 4.60 3.64
C GLU A 103 8.59 5.38 3.14
N GLY A 104 8.76 6.24 2.12
CA GLY A 104 7.67 6.99 1.51
C GLY A 104 6.66 6.09 0.79
N ILE A 105 7.12 5.10 0.03
CA ILE A 105 6.21 4.08 -0.54
C ILE A 105 5.48 3.35 0.59
N SER A 106 6.20 2.91 1.62
CA SER A 106 5.60 2.23 2.79
C SER A 106 4.56 3.10 3.51
N PHE A 107 4.77 4.41 3.55
CA PHE A 107 3.81 5.38 4.06
C PHE A 107 2.52 5.35 3.22
N PHE A 108 2.61 5.45 1.88
CA PHE A 108 1.42 5.43 1.02
C PHE A 108 0.68 4.09 1.07
N LEU A 109 1.39 2.98 1.18
CA LEU A 109 0.76 1.67 1.39
C LEU A 109 0.00 1.61 2.73
N SER A 110 0.57 2.17 3.80
CA SER A 110 -0.12 2.27 5.10
C SER A 110 -1.35 3.18 5.01
N PHE A 111 -1.22 4.30 4.31
CA PHE A 111 -2.31 5.24 4.09
C PHE A 111 -3.49 4.59 3.37
N LEU A 112 -3.25 3.80 2.31
CA LEU A 112 -4.30 3.06 1.62
C LEU A 112 -5.00 2.03 2.53
N ALA A 113 -4.24 1.37 3.39
CA ALA A 113 -4.79 0.37 4.31
C ALA A 113 -5.65 1.01 5.41
N GLU A 114 -5.28 2.21 5.88
CA GLU A 114 -6.03 2.98 6.88
C GLU A 114 -7.33 3.56 6.33
N ILE A 115 -7.46 3.73 5.01
CA ILE A 115 -8.73 4.08 4.38
C ILE A 115 -9.75 2.95 4.57
N ASP A 116 -9.30 1.68 4.55
CA ASP A 116 -10.12 0.47 4.77
C ASP A 116 -11.36 0.36 3.86
N ASP A 117 -11.30 0.97 2.68
CA ASP A 117 -12.32 0.95 1.62
C ASP A 117 -11.94 -0.04 0.50
N GLU A 118 -12.93 -0.62 -0.16
CA GLU A 118 -12.72 -1.61 -1.23
C GLU A 118 -11.84 -1.06 -2.38
N LEU A 119 -12.00 0.19 -2.80
CA LEU A 119 -11.19 0.78 -3.87
C LEU A 119 -9.73 0.96 -3.45
N ALA A 120 -9.50 1.38 -2.21
CA ALA A 120 -8.15 1.52 -1.66
C ALA A 120 -7.46 0.15 -1.52
N LEU A 121 -8.22 -0.88 -1.12
CA LEU A 121 -7.71 -2.25 -1.00
C LEU A 121 -7.46 -2.90 -2.36
N LYS A 122 -8.29 -2.62 -3.37
CA LYS A 122 -8.01 -2.99 -4.77
C LYS A 122 -6.68 -2.40 -5.23
N LEU A 123 -6.45 -1.12 -4.93
CA LEU A 123 -5.18 -0.48 -5.26
C LEU A 123 -4.00 -1.11 -4.51
N LEU A 124 -4.16 -1.47 -3.23
CA LEU A 124 -3.16 -2.24 -2.48
C LEU A 124 -2.89 -3.61 -3.10
N SER A 125 -3.93 -4.35 -3.51
CA SER A 125 -3.75 -5.66 -4.16
C SER A 125 -3.00 -5.54 -5.49
N PHE A 126 -3.27 -4.49 -6.27
CA PHE A 126 -2.56 -4.22 -7.52
C PHE A 126 -1.06 -4.03 -7.27
N HIS A 127 -0.69 -3.20 -6.29
CA HIS A 127 0.72 -2.98 -5.94
C HIS A 127 1.36 -4.21 -5.31
N LEU A 128 0.64 -4.98 -4.49
CA LEU A 128 1.11 -6.26 -3.95
C LEU A 128 1.49 -7.21 -5.09
N ALA A 129 0.61 -7.41 -6.08
CA ALA A 129 0.90 -8.27 -7.23
C ALA A 129 2.16 -7.79 -7.98
N ARG A 130 2.30 -6.48 -8.20
CA ARG A 130 3.50 -5.89 -8.82
C ARG A 130 4.78 -6.15 -8.03
N TYR A 131 4.73 -6.13 -6.71
CA TYR A 131 5.89 -6.37 -5.86
C TYR A 131 6.23 -7.86 -5.74
N ILE A 132 5.23 -8.75 -5.65
CA ILE A 132 5.46 -10.20 -5.66
C ILE A 132 6.15 -10.63 -6.95
N ALA A 133 5.72 -10.08 -8.10
CA ALA A 133 6.32 -10.37 -9.41
C ALA A 133 7.77 -9.89 -9.55
N SER A 134 8.28 -9.05 -8.63
CA SER A 134 9.66 -8.55 -8.65
C SER A 134 10.53 -9.30 -7.65
N SER A 135 11.74 -9.69 -8.08
CA SER A 135 12.68 -10.47 -7.27
C SER A 135 13.56 -9.61 -6.34
N THR A 136 13.53 -8.29 -6.49
CA THR A 136 14.42 -7.34 -5.79
C THR A 136 14.18 -7.33 -4.27
N PHE A 137 15.20 -6.93 -3.50
CA PHE A 137 15.09 -6.79 -2.05
C PHE A 137 13.97 -5.82 -1.66
N ASP A 138 13.93 -4.65 -2.30
CA ASP A 138 12.91 -3.63 -2.07
C ASP A 138 11.50 -4.14 -2.29
N ALA A 139 11.28 -4.91 -3.36
CA ALA A 139 9.98 -5.50 -3.65
C ALA A 139 9.58 -6.53 -2.58
N ARG A 140 10.52 -7.28 -2.00
CA ARG A 140 10.26 -8.15 -0.84
C ARG A 140 9.87 -7.33 0.39
N VAL A 141 10.56 -6.23 0.68
CA VAL A 141 10.23 -5.35 1.80
C VAL A 141 8.82 -4.77 1.64
N LEU A 142 8.49 -4.28 0.44
CA LEU A 142 7.20 -3.65 0.15
C LEU A 142 6.05 -4.65 0.09
N SER A 143 6.23 -5.84 -0.50
CA SER A 143 5.21 -6.90 -0.47
C SER A 143 4.90 -7.35 0.96
N ASN A 144 5.92 -7.56 1.80
CA ASN A 144 5.73 -7.86 3.23
C ASN A 144 5.00 -6.72 3.96
N LYS A 145 5.30 -5.47 3.62
CA LYS A 145 4.59 -4.31 4.16
C LYS A 145 3.11 -4.36 3.81
N VAL A 146 2.74 -4.61 2.55
CA VAL A 146 1.33 -4.70 2.14
C VAL A 146 0.62 -5.86 2.87
N VAL A 147 1.23 -7.05 2.92
CA VAL A 147 0.67 -8.21 3.65
C VAL A 147 0.41 -7.87 5.12
N LYS A 148 1.36 -7.21 5.78
CA LYS A 148 1.20 -6.75 7.17
C LYS A 148 0.02 -5.80 7.32
N GLU A 149 -0.14 -4.85 6.40
CA GLU A 149 -1.23 -3.88 6.45
C GLU A 149 -2.60 -4.52 6.19
N LEU A 150 -2.70 -5.42 5.20
CA LEU A 150 -3.91 -6.22 4.97
C LEU A 150 -4.32 -7.03 6.20
N GLY A 151 -3.35 -7.53 6.97
CA GLY A 151 -3.61 -8.19 8.26
C GLY A 151 -4.18 -7.27 9.35
N ASN A 152 -4.01 -5.95 9.22
CA ASN A 152 -4.50 -4.95 10.18
C ASN A 152 -5.88 -4.38 9.79
N CYS A 153 -6.24 -4.35 8.51
CA CYS A 153 -7.53 -3.87 7.98
C CYS A 153 -8.74 -4.60 8.57
N ASN A 154 -9.90 -3.94 8.68
CA ASN A 154 -11.16 -4.55 9.16
C ASN A 154 -12.17 -4.81 8.04
N ASN A 155 -11.79 -4.54 6.80
CA ASN A 155 -12.58 -4.85 5.61
C ASN A 155 -12.32 -6.28 5.12
N ILE A 156 -13.41 -7.01 4.86
CA ILE A 156 -13.38 -8.42 4.41
C ILE A 156 -12.62 -8.61 3.09
N TYR A 157 -12.61 -7.59 2.24
CA TYR A 157 -11.86 -7.61 0.99
C TYR A 157 -10.35 -7.80 1.23
N ALA A 158 -9.81 -7.27 2.34
CA ALA A 158 -8.41 -7.49 2.70
C ALA A 158 -8.11 -8.96 3.04
N LEU A 159 -9.07 -9.67 3.66
CA LEU A 159 -8.95 -11.10 3.91
C LEU A 159 -8.99 -11.89 2.60
N HIS A 160 -9.91 -11.55 1.69
CA HIS A 160 -9.97 -12.19 0.35
C HIS A 160 -8.63 -12.07 -0.39
N ILE A 161 -7.98 -10.89 -0.35
CA ILE A 161 -6.64 -10.70 -0.94
C ILE A 161 -5.62 -11.63 -0.27
N LEU A 162 -5.57 -11.69 1.06
CA LEU A 162 -4.61 -12.53 1.78
C LEU A 162 -4.80 -14.02 1.48
N LEU A 163 -6.05 -14.49 1.42
CA LEU A 163 -6.36 -15.89 1.08
C LEU A 163 -5.94 -16.20 -0.35
N ALA A 164 -6.25 -15.32 -1.31
CA ALA A 164 -5.85 -15.52 -2.71
C ALA A 164 -4.31 -15.58 -2.87
N VAL A 165 -3.57 -14.76 -2.12
CA VAL A 165 -2.11 -14.77 -2.15
C VAL A 165 -1.53 -16.01 -1.46
N ALA A 166 -2.15 -16.47 -0.37
CA ALA A 166 -1.76 -17.70 0.31
C ALA A 166 -1.95 -18.94 -0.60
N GLU A 167 -3.12 -19.04 -1.24
CA GLU A 167 -3.45 -20.12 -2.18
C GLU A 167 -2.53 -20.13 -3.42
N ALA A 168 -2.06 -18.96 -3.87
CA ALA A 168 -1.16 -18.83 -5.02
C ALA A 168 0.29 -19.30 -4.76
N GLY A 169 0.64 -19.62 -3.50
CA GLY A 169 1.57 -20.70 -3.17
C GLY A 169 2.99 -20.73 -3.76
N GLU A 170 3.54 -19.67 -4.37
CA GLU A 170 4.90 -19.72 -4.94
C GLU A 170 5.85 -18.64 -4.40
N GLY A 171 6.90 -19.10 -3.71
CA GLY A 171 8.16 -18.39 -3.55
C GLY A 171 8.39 -17.65 -2.22
N LYS A 172 9.47 -18.07 -1.54
CA LYS A 172 10.14 -17.48 -0.36
C LYS A 172 9.43 -17.73 0.97
N GLU A 173 9.96 -18.66 1.76
CA GLU A 173 9.55 -18.99 3.15
C GLU A 173 9.25 -17.75 4.00
N PHE A 174 10.08 -16.71 3.90
CA PHE A 174 9.89 -15.47 4.66
C PHE A 174 8.61 -14.71 4.29
N PHE A 175 8.21 -14.73 3.01
CA PHE A 175 6.97 -14.10 2.56
C PHE A 175 5.75 -14.88 3.06
N GLN A 176 5.80 -16.22 2.98
CA GLN A 176 4.76 -17.11 3.52
C GLN A 176 4.59 -16.94 5.03
N MET A 177 5.68 -16.85 5.80
CA MET A 177 5.61 -16.57 7.24
C MET A 177 4.86 -15.27 7.56
N ASN A 178 5.01 -14.22 6.74
CA ASN A 178 4.28 -12.97 6.94
C ASN A 178 2.79 -13.08 6.56
N ILE A 179 2.47 -13.87 5.56
CA ILE A 179 1.08 -14.22 5.21
C ILE A 179 0.43 -14.98 6.38
N GLY A 180 1.04 -16.06 6.87
CA GLY A 180 0.54 -16.81 8.02
C GLY A 180 0.32 -15.94 9.26
N ARG A 181 1.24 -15.00 9.55
CA ARG A 181 1.06 -14.00 10.62
C ARG A 181 -0.15 -13.09 10.38
N ALA A 182 -0.38 -12.65 9.15
CA ALA A 182 -1.53 -11.82 8.79
C ALA A 182 -2.85 -12.62 8.88
N LEU A 183 -2.88 -13.86 8.39
CA LEU A 183 -4.02 -14.77 8.50
C LEU A 183 -4.35 -15.09 9.96
N LYS A 184 -3.35 -15.29 10.82
CA LYS A 184 -3.53 -15.48 12.27
C LYS A 184 -4.10 -14.25 12.98
N LYS A 185 -3.83 -13.04 12.49
CA LYS A 185 -4.54 -11.83 12.97
C LYS A 185 -6.00 -11.85 12.55
N TRP A 186 -6.27 -12.30 11.33
CA TRP A 186 -7.62 -12.43 10.78
C TRP A 186 -8.47 -13.46 11.51
N SER A 187 -7.93 -14.65 11.84
CA SER A 187 -8.68 -15.67 12.59
C SER A 187 -9.20 -15.16 13.95
N ARG A 188 -8.49 -14.22 14.58
CA ARG A 188 -8.89 -13.59 15.85
C ARG A 188 -10.02 -12.56 15.71
N LYS A 189 -10.27 -12.04 14.50
CA LYS A 189 -11.19 -10.91 14.27
C LYS A 189 -12.26 -11.14 13.20
N VAL A 190 -12.17 -12.19 12.39
CA VAL A 190 -13.07 -12.46 11.26
C VAL A 190 -14.55 -12.43 11.67
N ASN A 191 -14.89 -13.03 12.81
CA ASN A 191 -16.29 -13.05 13.30
C ASN A 191 -16.80 -11.69 13.82
N LYS A 192 -15.96 -10.67 13.88
CA LYS A 192 -16.29 -9.31 14.36
C LYS A 192 -16.41 -8.30 13.22
N VAL A 193 -16.07 -8.66 11.99
CA VAL A 193 -16.16 -7.74 10.84
C VAL A 193 -17.56 -7.75 10.23
N LYS A 194 -17.90 -6.64 9.56
CA LYS A 194 -19.21 -6.46 8.94
C LYS A 194 -19.32 -7.28 7.64
N ALA A 195 -20.01 -8.42 7.71
CA ALA A 195 -20.31 -9.27 6.55
C ALA A 195 -21.51 -10.19 6.81
N SER A 196 -21.96 -10.92 5.79
CA SER A 196 -23.03 -11.91 5.96
C SER A 196 -22.55 -13.13 6.77
N LYS A 197 -23.43 -13.75 7.57
CA LYS A 197 -23.08 -14.97 8.32
C LYS A 197 -22.55 -16.08 7.43
N LYS A 198 -23.13 -16.23 6.23
CA LYS A 198 -22.69 -17.21 5.22
C LYS A 198 -21.25 -16.94 4.79
N GLU A 199 -20.92 -15.70 4.47
CA GLU A 199 -19.56 -15.31 4.06
C GLU A 199 -18.54 -15.49 5.19
N LEU A 200 -18.89 -15.08 6.41
CA LEU A 200 -18.03 -15.28 7.59
C LEU A 200 -17.72 -16.75 7.84
N THR A 201 -18.71 -17.64 7.64
CA THR A 201 -18.53 -19.08 7.79
C THR A 201 -17.55 -19.62 6.74
N ILE A 202 -17.74 -19.24 5.46
CA ILE A 202 -16.85 -19.66 4.36
C ILE A 202 -15.42 -19.20 4.63
N LEU A 203 -15.23 -17.94 5.02
CA LEU A 203 -13.90 -17.38 5.26
C LEU A 203 -13.22 -17.94 6.50
N SER A 204 -13.98 -18.22 7.56
CA SER A 204 -13.44 -18.85 8.76
C SER A 204 -12.95 -20.26 8.44
N ASN A 205 -13.74 -21.05 7.69
CA ASN A 205 -13.34 -22.39 7.28
C ASN A 205 -12.06 -22.37 6.42
N LYS A 206 -11.98 -21.45 5.44
CA LYS A 206 -10.76 -21.27 4.61
C LYS A 206 -9.54 -20.86 5.43
N LEU A 207 -9.73 -19.97 6.41
CA LEU A 207 -8.66 -19.56 7.32
C LEU A 207 -8.14 -20.74 8.14
N ASP A 208 -9.04 -21.56 8.68
CA ASP A 208 -8.68 -22.73 9.49
C ASP A 208 -7.96 -23.79 8.66
N GLU A 209 -8.41 -24.03 7.42
CA GLU A 209 -7.74 -24.93 6.47
C GLU A 209 -6.28 -24.50 6.21
N LEU A 210 -6.05 -23.23 5.85
CA LEU A 210 -4.69 -22.74 5.57
C LEU A 210 -3.79 -22.74 6.81
N LEU A 211 -4.33 -22.35 7.98
CA LEU A 211 -3.56 -22.29 9.21
C LEU A 211 -3.24 -23.67 9.80
N THR A 212 -4.01 -24.71 9.46
CA THR A 212 -3.70 -26.10 9.88
C THR A 212 -2.66 -26.76 8.99
N VAL A 213 -2.63 -26.44 7.69
CA VAL A 213 -1.57 -26.89 6.76
C VAL A 213 -0.19 -26.33 7.16
N GLU A 214 -0.09 -25.06 7.56
CA GLU A 214 1.18 -24.46 8.03
C GLU A 214 1.76 -25.13 9.30
N VAL A 215 0.92 -25.76 10.14
CA VAL A 215 1.38 -26.49 11.35
C VAL A 215 1.80 -27.92 11.01
N GLY A 216 1.24 -28.51 9.95
CA GLY A 216 1.56 -29.86 9.50
C GLY A 216 2.92 -30.02 8.83
N ASP A 217 3.41 -28.98 8.13
CA ASP A 217 4.70 -29.04 7.43
C ASP A 217 5.89 -28.67 8.33
N ALA A 218 5.72 -27.79 9.32
CA ALA A 218 6.75 -27.53 10.35
C ALA A 218 7.05 -28.78 11.21
N GLY A 219 6.12 -29.74 11.28
CA GLY A 219 6.30 -31.00 12.01
C GLY A 219 6.92 -32.14 11.19
N ARG A 220 7.14 -31.95 9.88
CA ARG A 220 7.73 -32.97 8.98
C ARG A 220 9.19 -32.71 8.63
N GLU A 221 9.69 -31.50 8.82
CA GLU A 221 11.13 -31.18 8.64
C GLU A 221 12.00 -31.52 9.86
N TYR A 222 11.40 -31.97 10.97
CA TYR A 222 12.11 -32.42 12.18
C TYR A 222 11.77 -33.86 12.58
N ARG A 223 11.77 -34.79 11.61
CA ARG A 223 11.80 -36.23 11.88
C ARG A 223 12.83 -36.94 11.02
#